data_AF-A0A9X3N9J3-F1
#
_entry.id   AF-A0A9X3N9J3-F1
#
_cell.length_a   1.000
_cell.length_b   1.000
_cell.length_c   1.000
_cell.angle_alpha   90.00
_cell.angle_beta   90.00
_cell.angle_gamma   90.00
#
_symmetry.space_group_name_H-M   'P 1'
#
loop_
_entity.id
_entity.type
_entity.pdbx_description
1 polymer ?
#
loop_
_entity_poly.entity_id
_entity_poly.type
_entity_poly.pdbx_seq_one_letter_code
_entity_poly.pdbx_strand_id
1 'polypeptide(L)'
;MFTEPRLNHLVDEAQAAAKEALGAQYVLHFFDASLQGYGVAFSPGPLDAAAAEAAFTQAIATKVSAEDAAYLDERIYFSPTPYSQAQLDGVYQDLSARLAQTPYLIGWGTVCGEGAVRVRVQFTLPDTPENRVTGDAFVAPYGDLVRVEYGVQPIPANQGVITDSVAPLPVAPPTPQPRLTPRVRDHVALPARARCVRGGTLTVKPGKQVAKLGLAAGARRTSASAGRAAKLKLKARRTEVAVTVTLKDGSVATQSFTYRRC
;
A
#
# COMPACT_ATOMS: atom_id res chain seq x y z
N MET A 1 -7.17 -2.94 -8.13
CA MET A 1 -7.10 -4.36 -8.53
C MET A 1 -5.64 -4.72 -8.71
N PHE A 2 -5.14 -5.75 -8.02
CA PHE A 2 -3.75 -6.20 -8.22
C PHE A 2 -3.61 -6.95 -9.52
N THR A 3 -2.39 -6.93 -10.06
CA THR A 3 -1.95 -7.86 -11.10
C THR A 3 -1.76 -9.29 -10.56
N GLU A 4 -1.87 -9.52 -9.26
CA GLU A 4 -1.72 -10.82 -8.61
C GLU A 4 -3.10 -11.42 -8.26
N PRO A 5 -3.60 -12.42 -9.01
CA PRO A 5 -4.94 -12.97 -8.83
C PRO A 5 -5.15 -13.64 -7.48
N ARG A 6 -4.08 -14.24 -6.90
CA ARG A 6 -4.15 -14.94 -5.62
C ARG A 6 -4.53 -13.99 -4.48
N LEU A 7 -3.89 -12.81 -4.42
CA LEU A 7 -4.21 -11.81 -3.40
C LEU A 7 -5.65 -11.28 -3.55
N ASN A 8 -6.10 -11.05 -4.79
CA ASN A 8 -7.48 -10.62 -5.03
C ASN A 8 -8.51 -11.66 -4.55
N HIS A 9 -8.19 -12.96 -4.59
CA HIS A 9 -9.08 -14.01 -4.10
C HIS A 9 -9.11 -14.12 -2.57
N LEU A 10 -7.97 -13.85 -1.92
CA LEU A 10 -7.82 -14.04 -0.47
C LEU A 10 -8.15 -12.79 0.36
N VAL A 11 -8.30 -11.63 -0.28
CA VAL A 11 -8.44 -10.36 0.45
C VAL A 11 -9.71 -10.29 1.29
N ASP A 12 -10.83 -10.80 0.80
CA ASP A 12 -12.10 -10.71 1.54
C ASP A 12 -12.02 -11.51 2.84
N GLU A 13 -11.36 -12.67 2.81
CA GLU A 13 -11.07 -13.48 3.99
C GLU A 13 -10.10 -12.78 4.94
N ALA A 14 -9.05 -12.13 4.41
CA ALA A 14 -8.12 -11.33 5.21
C ALA A 14 -8.84 -10.16 5.88
N GLN A 15 -9.73 -9.46 5.18
CA GLN A 15 -10.52 -8.39 5.74
C GLN A 15 -11.48 -8.91 6.82
N ALA A 16 -12.15 -10.03 6.60
CA ALA A 16 -13.03 -10.65 7.59
C ALA A 16 -12.25 -11.07 8.85
N ALA A 17 -11.09 -11.70 8.68
CA ALA A 17 -10.20 -12.06 9.80
C ALA A 17 -9.73 -10.83 10.58
N ALA A 18 -9.38 -9.74 9.91
CA ALA A 18 -8.96 -8.49 10.56
C ALA A 18 -10.10 -7.87 11.38
N LYS A 19 -11.33 -7.84 10.84
CA LYS A 19 -12.51 -7.34 11.58
C LYS A 19 -12.81 -8.18 12.82
N GLU A 20 -12.75 -9.50 12.68
CA GLU A 20 -12.97 -10.44 13.80
C GLU A 20 -11.89 -10.30 14.88
N ALA A 21 -10.61 -10.32 14.49
CA ALA A 21 -9.48 -10.30 15.41
C ALA A 21 -9.35 -8.97 16.17
N LEU A 22 -9.59 -7.85 15.51
CA LEU A 22 -9.34 -6.52 16.07
C LEU A 22 -10.60 -5.90 16.66
N GLY A 23 -11.80 -6.37 16.29
CA GLY A 23 -13.07 -5.85 16.77
C GLY A 23 -13.16 -4.33 16.64
N ALA A 24 -13.42 -3.65 17.75
CA ALA A 24 -13.53 -2.19 17.80
C ALA A 24 -12.23 -1.43 17.43
N GLN A 25 -11.07 -2.09 17.44
CA GLN A 25 -9.82 -1.49 16.98
C GLN A 25 -9.65 -1.54 15.46
N TYR A 26 -10.40 -2.34 14.72
CA TYR A 26 -10.33 -2.34 13.26
C TYR A 26 -10.72 -0.97 12.70
N VAL A 27 -9.93 -0.43 11.76
CA VAL A 27 -10.21 0.87 11.13
C VAL A 27 -10.40 0.72 9.63
N LEU A 28 -9.41 0.19 8.94
CA LEU A 28 -9.42 0.12 7.49
C LEU A 28 -8.55 -1.04 7.01
N HIS A 29 -9.04 -1.76 6.02
CA HIS A 29 -8.23 -2.63 5.20
C HIS A 29 -7.93 -1.88 3.89
N PHE A 30 -6.66 -1.83 3.50
CA PHE A 30 -6.23 -1.08 2.32
C PHE A 30 -5.18 -1.85 1.53
N PHE A 31 -4.98 -1.43 0.29
CA PHE A 31 -3.95 -1.98 -0.58
C PHE A 31 -2.79 -1.01 -0.71
N ASP A 32 -1.57 -1.55 -0.67
CA ASP A 32 -0.37 -0.78 -0.91
C ASP A 32 0.37 -1.37 -2.11
N ALA A 33 0.17 -0.74 -3.27
CA ALA A 33 0.83 -1.13 -4.52
C ALA A 33 2.36 -0.95 -4.47
N SER A 34 2.87 -0.10 -3.56
CA SER A 34 4.32 0.04 -3.35
C SER A 34 4.87 -1.18 -2.61
N LEU A 35 4.10 -1.73 -1.67
CA LEU A 35 4.45 -2.92 -0.90
C LEU A 35 4.09 -4.24 -1.60
N GLN A 36 3.24 -4.21 -2.64
CA GLN A 36 2.66 -5.41 -3.25
C GLN A 36 1.97 -6.29 -2.22
N GLY A 37 1.25 -5.63 -1.34
CA GLY A 37 0.59 -6.26 -0.23
C GLY A 37 -0.61 -5.44 0.18
N TYR A 38 -1.08 -5.75 1.37
CA TYR A 38 -2.24 -5.12 1.95
C TYR A 38 -1.90 -4.67 3.35
N GLY A 39 -2.68 -3.71 3.84
CA GLY A 39 -2.50 -3.13 5.14
C GLY A 39 -3.78 -3.23 5.95
N VAL A 40 -3.60 -3.43 7.26
CA VAL A 40 -4.67 -3.30 8.23
C VAL A 40 -4.32 -2.15 9.15
N ALA A 41 -5.13 -1.10 9.09
CA ALA A 41 -5.08 -0.01 10.04
C ALA A 41 -5.92 -0.32 11.26
N PHE A 42 -5.38 0.00 12.43
CA PHE A 42 -6.06 -0.24 13.70
C PHE A 42 -5.84 0.92 14.68
N SER A 43 -6.89 1.23 15.44
CA SER A 43 -6.92 2.34 16.39
C SER A 43 -6.31 1.96 17.74
N PRO A 44 -6.05 2.93 18.63
CA PRO A 44 -5.58 2.64 19.97
C PRO A 44 -6.62 1.82 20.76
N GLY A 45 -6.18 0.86 21.56
CA GLY A 45 -7.06 -0.01 22.31
C GLY A 45 -6.31 -1.13 23.05
N PRO A 46 -7.01 -2.21 23.42
CA PRO A 46 -6.43 -3.28 24.24
C PRO A 46 -5.31 -4.07 23.56
N LEU A 47 -5.31 -4.17 22.22
CA LEU A 47 -4.27 -4.82 21.45
C LEU A 47 -3.22 -3.78 21.03
N ASP A 48 -1.97 -4.00 21.45
CA ASP A 48 -0.83 -3.32 20.84
C ASP A 48 -0.55 -3.88 19.43
N ALA A 49 0.45 -3.33 18.73
CA ALA A 49 0.77 -3.75 17.37
C ALA A 49 1.14 -5.23 17.25
N ALA A 50 1.88 -5.79 18.23
CA ALA A 50 2.30 -7.18 18.19
C ALA A 50 1.13 -8.12 18.50
N ALA A 51 0.27 -7.75 19.45
CA ALA A 51 -0.94 -8.48 19.80
C ALA A 51 -1.98 -8.44 18.66
N ALA A 52 -2.13 -7.30 17.98
CA ALA A 52 -2.99 -7.15 16.82
C ALA A 52 -2.55 -8.05 15.65
N GLU A 53 -1.24 -8.08 15.36
CA GLU A 53 -0.66 -8.97 14.36
C GLU A 53 -0.90 -10.44 14.73
N ALA A 54 -0.60 -10.84 15.97
CA ALA A 54 -0.81 -12.21 16.43
C ALA A 54 -2.30 -12.64 16.37
N ALA A 55 -3.21 -11.78 16.80
CA ALA A 55 -4.66 -12.03 16.76
C ALA A 55 -5.15 -12.21 15.31
N PHE A 56 -4.66 -11.38 14.38
CA PHE A 56 -4.96 -11.54 12.96
C PHE A 56 -4.40 -12.86 12.41
N THR A 57 -3.14 -13.19 12.67
CA THR A 57 -2.52 -14.43 12.19
C THR A 57 -3.29 -15.66 12.70
N GLN A 58 -3.77 -15.62 13.94
CA GLN A 58 -4.63 -16.66 14.48
C GLN A 58 -5.99 -16.73 13.75
N ALA A 59 -6.65 -15.57 13.55
CA ALA A 59 -7.95 -15.51 12.90
C ALA A 59 -7.91 -15.91 11.41
N ILE A 60 -6.86 -15.55 10.67
CA ILE A 60 -6.75 -15.91 9.25
C ILE A 60 -6.48 -17.41 9.06
N ALA A 61 -5.73 -18.03 9.98
CA ALA A 61 -5.45 -19.47 9.94
C ALA A 61 -6.70 -20.35 10.11
N THR A 62 -7.82 -19.80 10.60
CA THR A 62 -9.10 -20.53 10.66
C THR A 62 -9.96 -20.37 9.41
N LYS A 63 -9.63 -19.41 8.53
CA LYS A 63 -10.43 -19.08 7.34
C LYS A 63 -9.84 -19.61 6.04
N VAL A 64 -8.52 -19.75 5.96
CA VAL A 64 -7.82 -20.16 4.73
C VAL A 64 -6.87 -21.32 4.98
N SER A 65 -6.34 -21.91 3.91
CA SER A 65 -5.33 -22.96 4.02
C SER A 65 -4.06 -22.45 4.73
N ALA A 66 -3.27 -23.34 5.32
CA ALA A 66 -2.00 -22.97 5.95
C ALA A 66 -1.02 -22.30 4.96
N GLU A 67 -1.06 -22.70 3.68
CA GLU A 67 -0.25 -22.08 2.63
C GLU A 67 -0.73 -20.65 2.34
N ASP A 68 -2.04 -20.43 2.23
CA ASP A 68 -2.62 -19.10 1.99
C ASP A 68 -2.42 -18.17 3.18
N ALA A 69 -2.55 -18.69 4.41
CA ALA A 69 -2.28 -17.93 5.62
C ALA A 69 -0.82 -17.46 5.66
N ALA A 70 0.15 -18.34 5.35
CA ALA A 70 1.55 -17.96 5.26
C ALA A 70 1.80 -16.94 4.13
N TYR A 71 1.15 -17.12 2.98
CA TYR A 71 1.23 -16.19 1.84
C TYR A 71 0.73 -14.79 2.20
N LEU A 72 -0.38 -14.70 2.95
CA LEU A 72 -0.97 -13.46 3.46
C LEU A 72 -0.10 -12.81 4.54
N ASP A 73 0.41 -13.57 5.51
CA ASP A 73 1.29 -13.09 6.58
C ASP A 73 2.58 -12.43 6.04
N GLU A 74 3.11 -12.94 4.93
CA GLU A 74 4.27 -12.34 4.26
C GLU A 74 4.00 -10.96 3.62
N ARG A 75 2.73 -10.62 3.38
CA ARG A 75 2.29 -9.46 2.58
C ARG A 75 1.48 -8.43 3.37
N ILE A 76 1.10 -8.75 4.61
CA ILE A 76 0.37 -7.84 5.46
C ILE A 76 1.30 -6.82 6.12
N TYR A 77 0.81 -5.58 6.25
CA TYR A 77 1.40 -4.55 7.08
C TYR A 77 0.39 -4.00 8.08
N PHE A 78 0.76 -3.98 9.37
CA PHE A 78 -0.07 -3.38 10.41
C PHE A 78 0.28 -1.92 10.60
N SER A 79 -0.72 -1.05 10.46
CA SER A 79 -0.58 0.39 10.58
C SER A 79 -1.35 0.90 11.80
N PRO A 80 -0.70 1.13 12.96
CA PRO A 80 -1.38 1.83 14.04
C PRO A 80 -1.79 3.22 13.55
N THR A 81 -3.00 3.63 13.91
CA THR A 81 -3.52 4.97 13.61
C THR A 81 -4.04 5.60 14.91
N PRO A 82 -3.94 6.93 15.11
CA PRO A 82 -4.43 7.58 16.32
C PRO A 82 -5.96 7.66 16.40
N TYR A 83 -6.68 7.34 15.31
CA TYR A 83 -8.13 7.51 15.21
C TYR A 83 -8.87 6.19 15.05
N SER A 84 -10.04 6.11 15.66
CA SER A 84 -11.02 5.03 15.50
C SER A 84 -11.79 5.14 14.19
N GLN A 85 -12.37 4.02 13.74
CA GLN A 85 -13.27 4.02 12.59
C GLN A 85 -14.46 4.97 12.80
N ALA A 86 -15.07 4.97 13.99
CA ALA A 86 -16.19 5.84 14.32
C ALA A 86 -15.87 7.34 14.19
N GLN A 87 -14.66 7.77 14.55
CA GLN A 87 -14.23 9.15 14.35
C GLN A 87 -14.13 9.50 12.86
N LEU A 88 -13.54 8.61 12.05
CA LEU A 88 -13.42 8.82 10.60
C LEU A 88 -14.79 8.82 9.91
N ASP A 89 -15.68 7.91 10.31
CA ASP A 89 -17.06 7.82 9.80
C ASP A 89 -17.86 9.08 10.16
N GLY A 90 -17.68 9.62 11.37
CA GLY A 90 -18.30 10.88 11.79
C GLY A 90 -17.90 12.07 10.90
N VAL A 91 -16.60 12.16 10.56
CA VAL A 91 -16.10 13.17 9.60
C VAL A 91 -16.71 12.93 8.21
N TYR A 92 -16.77 11.68 7.76
CA TYR A 92 -17.35 11.33 6.46
C TYR A 92 -18.82 11.75 6.36
N GLN A 93 -19.61 11.50 7.41
CA GLN A 93 -21.03 11.87 7.46
C GLN A 93 -21.23 13.39 7.45
N ASP A 94 -20.44 14.15 8.22
CA ASP A 94 -20.53 15.62 8.24
C ASP A 94 -20.11 16.23 6.88
N LEU A 95 -19.04 15.73 6.27
CA LEU A 95 -18.63 16.16 4.92
C LEU A 95 -19.71 15.85 3.86
N SER A 96 -20.36 14.68 3.98
CA SER A 96 -21.48 14.30 3.11
C SER A 96 -22.63 15.29 3.20
N ALA A 97 -22.99 15.73 4.41
CA ALA A 97 -24.03 16.71 4.63
C ALA A 97 -23.67 18.11 4.06
N ARG A 98 -22.37 18.44 4.03
CA ARG A 98 -21.87 19.75 3.56
C ARG A 98 -21.64 19.83 2.06
N LEU A 99 -21.57 18.71 1.34
CA LEU A 99 -21.28 18.68 -0.11
C LEU A 99 -22.23 19.58 -0.91
N ALA A 100 -23.54 19.53 -0.63
CA ALA A 100 -24.53 20.33 -1.35
C ALA A 100 -24.35 21.85 -1.15
N GLN A 101 -23.66 22.27 -0.08
CA GLN A 101 -23.48 23.67 0.30
C GLN A 101 -22.09 24.21 -0.09
N THR A 102 -21.21 23.33 -0.58
CA THR A 102 -19.78 23.63 -0.76
C THR A 102 -19.37 23.34 -2.20
N PRO A 103 -19.62 24.26 -3.15
CA PRO A 103 -19.48 24.00 -4.60
C PRO A 103 -18.03 23.69 -5.05
N TYR A 104 -17.05 24.02 -4.21
CA TYR A 104 -15.64 23.73 -4.45
C TYR A 104 -15.17 22.39 -3.87
N LEU A 105 -15.97 21.73 -3.02
CA LEU A 105 -15.70 20.39 -2.51
C LEU A 105 -16.11 19.36 -3.57
N ILE A 106 -15.18 18.51 -4.01
CA ILE A 106 -15.46 17.51 -5.05
C ILE A 106 -15.36 16.07 -4.60
N GLY A 107 -14.84 15.83 -3.40
CA GLY A 107 -14.82 14.49 -2.86
C GLY A 107 -14.08 14.40 -1.54
N TRP A 108 -14.31 13.27 -0.88
CA TRP A 108 -13.55 12.86 0.29
C TRP A 108 -13.46 11.34 0.34
N GLY A 109 -12.52 10.82 1.12
CA GLY A 109 -12.39 9.40 1.33
C GLY A 109 -11.29 9.07 2.32
N THR A 110 -11.41 7.93 2.98
CA THR A 110 -10.38 7.47 3.91
C THR A 110 -9.15 7.00 3.14
N VAL A 111 -7.98 7.54 3.49
CA VAL A 111 -6.70 7.20 2.87
C VAL A 111 -5.68 6.85 3.95
N CYS A 112 -4.77 5.94 3.61
CA CYS A 112 -3.56 5.70 4.39
C CYS A 112 -2.41 6.50 3.77
N GLY A 113 -1.77 7.38 4.54
CA GLY A 113 -0.66 8.21 4.07
C GLY A 113 0.08 8.88 5.22
N GLU A 114 1.39 9.12 5.05
CA GLU A 114 2.22 9.84 6.03
C GLU A 114 2.20 9.23 7.46
N GLY A 115 1.99 7.92 7.56
CA GLY A 115 2.03 7.18 8.82
C GLY A 115 0.70 7.12 9.60
N ALA A 116 -0.40 7.62 9.04
CA ALA A 116 -1.72 7.49 9.65
C ALA A 116 -2.83 7.28 8.61
N VAL A 117 -3.99 6.81 9.09
CA VAL A 117 -5.22 6.81 8.31
C VAL A 117 -5.97 8.10 8.58
N ARG A 118 -6.35 8.83 7.53
CA ARG A 118 -7.05 10.12 7.61
C ARG A 118 -8.15 10.19 6.56
N VAL A 119 -9.10 11.10 6.74
CA VAL A 119 -10.03 11.49 5.69
C VAL A 119 -9.34 12.49 4.77
N ARG A 120 -9.14 12.12 3.51
CA ARG A 120 -8.72 13.07 2.47
C ARG A 120 -9.92 13.88 2.02
N VAL A 121 -9.78 15.19 1.94
CA VAL A 121 -10.79 16.14 1.43
C VAL A 121 -10.21 16.86 0.23
N GLN A 122 -10.93 16.85 -0.89
CA GLN A 122 -10.43 17.35 -2.18
C GLN A 122 -11.24 18.56 -2.66
N PHE A 123 -10.53 19.63 -2.97
CA PHE A 123 -11.11 20.87 -3.50
C PHE A 123 -10.67 21.13 -4.95
N THR A 124 -11.58 21.69 -5.75
CA THR A 124 -11.28 22.19 -7.11
C THR A 124 -10.57 23.52 -7.13
N LEU A 125 -10.62 24.27 -6.03
CA LEU A 125 -9.95 25.56 -5.91
C LEU A 125 -8.46 25.41 -6.21
N PRO A 126 -7.86 26.28 -7.04
CA PRO A 126 -6.42 26.29 -7.27
C PRO A 126 -5.63 26.39 -5.95
N ASP A 127 -4.46 25.77 -5.91
CA ASP A 127 -3.60 25.78 -4.73
C ASP A 127 -2.90 27.15 -4.53
N THR A 128 -3.67 28.14 -4.04
CA THR A 128 -3.19 29.48 -3.67
C THR A 128 -3.34 29.72 -2.17
N PRO A 129 -2.57 30.66 -1.56
CA PRO A 129 -2.70 30.97 -0.14
C PRO A 129 -4.14 31.32 0.30
N GLU A 130 -4.88 32.05 -0.53
CA GLU A 130 -6.25 32.50 -0.22
C GLU A 130 -7.24 31.31 -0.19
N ASN A 131 -7.09 30.39 -1.14
CA ASN A 131 -7.91 29.18 -1.20
C ASN A 131 -7.55 28.20 -0.08
N ARG A 132 -6.26 28.13 0.31
CA ARG A 132 -5.83 27.37 1.48
C ARG A 132 -6.49 27.87 2.74
N VAL A 133 -6.52 29.18 2.98
CA VAL A 133 -7.23 29.76 4.14
C VAL A 133 -8.71 29.34 4.15
N THR A 134 -9.37 29.36 2.98
CA THR A 134 -10.79 28.96 2.86
C THR A 134 -11.00 27.47 3.15
N GLY A 135 -10.21 26.59 2.53
CA GLY A 135 -10.33 25.15 2.74
C GLY A 135 -9.87 24.70 4.12
N ASP A 136 -8.82 25.32 4.67
CA ASP A 136 -8.33 25.06 6.03
C ASP A 136 -9.36 25.50 7.06
N ALA A 137 -10.03 26.65 6.87
CA ALA A 137 -11.15 27.06 7.72
C ALA A 137 -12.34 26.09 7.62
N PHE A 138 -12.62 25.55 6.43
CA PHE A 138 -13.67 24.57 6.23
C PHE A 138 -13.39 23.26 6.99
N VAL A 139 -12.15 22.76 6.95
CA VAL A 139 -11.78 21.49 7.62
C VAL A 139 -11.31 21.66 9.07
N ALA A 140 -11.11 22.90 9.53
CA ALA A 140 -10.62 23.20 10.88
C ALA A 140 -11.35 22.45 12.01
N PRO A 141 -12.68 22.24 11.97
CA PRO A 141 -13.39 21.48 13.01
C PRO A 141 -12.92 20.03 13.16
N TYR A 142 -12.29 19.45 12.13
CA TYR A 142 -11.84 18.05 12.14
C TYR A 142 -10.37 17.90 12.55
N GLY A 143 -9.62 18.99 12.67
CA GLY A 143 -8.22 18.98 13.05
C GLY A 143 -7.37 18.04 12.19
N ASP A 144 -6.64 17.14 12.84
CA ASP A 144 -5.69 16.22 12.22
C ASP A 144 -6.33 14.92 11.68
N LEU A 145 -7.65 14.74 11.83
CA LEU A 145 -8.42 13.66 11.20
C LEU A 145 -8.47 13.82 9.68
N VAL A 146 -8.29 15.04 9.18
CA VAL A 146 -8.43 15.40 7.77
C VAL A 146 -7.10 15.80 7.15
N ARG A 147 -6.92 15.45 5.87
CA ARG A 147 -5.88 15.98 4.99
C ARG A 147 -6.52 16.62 3.78
N VAL A 148 -6.06 17.81 3.41
CA VAL A 148 -6.63 18.57 2.30
C VAL A 148 -5.77 18.43 1.04
N GLU A 149 -6.42 18.31 -0.12
CA GLU A 149 -5.81 18.45 -1.44
C GLU A 149 -6.54 19.53 -2.24
N TYR A 150 -5.78 20.42 -2.87
CA TYR A 150 -6.28 21.53 -3.67
C TYR A 150 -5.93 21.34 -5.15
N GLY A 151 -6.62 22.07 -6.03
CA GLY A 151 -6.39 22.05 -7.47
C GLY A 151 -6.77 20.73 -8.13
N VAL A 152 -7.55 19.89 -7.44
CA VAL A 152 -7.95 18.59 -7.95
C VAL A 152 -9.02 18.83 -9.01
N GLN A 153 -8.70 18.48 -10.26
CA GLN A 153 -9.65 18.59 -11.36
C GLN A 153 -10.75 17.51 -11.18
N PRO A 154 -12.03 17.84 -11.40
CA PRO A 154 -13.07 16.83 -11.40
C PRO A 154 -12.73 15.80 -12.48
N ILE A 155 -12.64 14.53 -12.11
CA ILE A 155 -12.63 13.47 -13.11
C ILE A 155 -14.01 13.52 -13.76
N PRO A 156 -14.12 13.70 -15.10
CA PRO A 156 -15.42 13.71 -15.76
C PRO A 156 -16.19 12.45 -15.35
N ALA A 157 -17.47 12.57 -15.00
CA ALA A 157 -18.30 11.45 -14.51
C ALA A 157 -18.27 10.20 -15.43
N ASN A 158 -17.85 10.38 -16.68
CA ASN A 158 -17.71 9.36 -17.71
C ASN A 158 -16.40 8.54 -17.59
N GLN A 159 -15.53 8.84 -16.61
CA GLN A 159 -14.23 8.18 -16.39
C GLN A 159 -14.14 7.44 -15.04
N GLY A 160 -15.26 6.86 -14.59
CA GLY A 160 -15.25 5.81 -13.58
C GLY A 160 -15.27 6.32 -12.15
N VAL A 161 -16.44 6.74 -11.69
CA VAL A 161 -16.78 6.54 -10.28
C VAL A 161 -16.95 5.03 -10.10
N ILE A 162 -16.04 4.40 -9.36
CA ILE A 162 -16.22 3.03 -8.88
C ILE A 162 -17.27 3.09 -7.77
N THR A 163 -18.55 3.12 -8.16
CA THR A 163 -19.61 2.57 -7.33
C THR A 163 -19.69 1.09 -7.63
N ASP A 164 -19.66 0.23 -6.62
CA ASP A 164 -19.74 -1.25 -6.70
C ASP A 164 -21.06 -1.77 -7.31
N SER A 165 -21.35 -1.43 -8.56
CA SER A 165 -22.45 -1.99 -9.34
C SER A 165 -22.00 -2.26 -10.76
N VAL A 166 -21.62 -3.51 -11.00
CA VAL A 166 -21.20 -4.00 -12.33
C VAL A 166 -22.45 -4.27 -13.16
N ALA A 167 -22.74 -3.39 -14.12
CA ALA A 167 -23.47 -3.76 -15.33
C ALA A 167 -22.46 -3.95 -16.47
N PRO A 168 -22.59 -4.98 -17.33
CA PRO A 168 -21.63 -5.26 -18.38
C PRO A 168 -21.73 -4.22 -19.50
N LEU A 169 -20.66 -3.44 -19.71
CA LEU A 169 -20.53 -2.52 -20.84
C LEU A 169 -19.99 -3.24 -22.09
N PRO A 170 -20.34 -2.77 -23.31
CA PRO A 170 -19.88 -3.33 -24.57
C PRO A 170 -18.37 -3.11 -24.78
N VAL A 171 -17.70 -4.16 -25.25
CA VAL A 171 -16.23 -4.22 -25.44
C VAL A 171 -15.80 -3.33 -26.61
N ALA A 172 -15.06 -2.26 -26.33
CA ALA A 172 -14.33 -1.50 -27.35
C ALA A 172 -13.04 -2.25 -27.76
N PRO A 173 -12.58 -2.12 -29.03
CA PRO A 173 -11.37 -2.78 -29.49
C PRO A 173 -10.13 -2.31 -28.73
N PRO A 174 -9.19 -3.22 -28.40
CA PRO A 174 -8.10 -2.92 -27.49
C PRO A 174 -7.14 -1.89 -28.09
N THR A 175 -7.05 -0.73 -27.44
CA THR A 175 -5.97 0.23 -27.68
C THR A 175 -4.64 -0.42 -27.27
N PRO A 176 -3.55 -0.27 -28.05
CA PRO A 176 -2.24 -0.79 -27.67
C PRO A 176 -1.81 -0.22 -26.32
N GLN A 177 -1.81 -1.06 -25.28
CA GLN A 177 -1.40 -0.61 -23.96
C GLN A 177 0.11 -0.33 -23.94
N PRO A 178 0.55 0.77 -23.32
CA PRO A 178 1.98 1.02 -23.11
C PRO A 178 2.58 -0.15 -22.33
N ARG A 179 3.68 -0.72 -22.84
CA ARG A 179 4.38 -1.82 -22.17
C ARG A 179 4.84 -1.32 -20.80
N LEU A 180 4.20 -1.84 -19.74
CA LEU A 180 4.55 -1.53 -18.36
C LEU A 180 6.02 -1.91 -18.15
N THR A 181 6.84 -0.94 -17.74
CA THR A 181 8.21 -1.22 -17.29
C THR A 181 8.15 -2.21 -16.12
N PRO A 182 8.83 -3.37 -16.19
CA PRO A 182 8.79 -4.37 -15.13
C PRO A 182 9.30 -3.75 -13.82
N ARG A 183 8.67 -4.10 -12.69
CA ARG A 183 9.15 -3.66 -11.37
C ARG A 183 10.02 -4.74 -10.77
N VAL A 184 11.08 -4.33 -10.08
CA VAL A 184 12.05 -5.27 -9.47
C VAL A 184 11.36 -6.25 -8.50
N ARG A 185 10.45 -5.75 -7.66
CA ARG A 185 9.76 -6.54 -6.63
C ARG A 185 8.93 -7.71 -7.17
N ASP A 186 8.36 -7.58 -8.38
CA ASP A 186 7.58 -8.65 -9.03
C ASP A 186 8.43 -9.88 -9.36
N HIS A 187 9.76 -9.72 -9.37
CA HIS A 187 10.68 -10.68 -9.94
C HIS A 187 11.74 -11.15 -8.95
N VAL A 188 11.78 -10.61 -7.73
CA VAL A 188 12.75 -11.02 -6.70
C VAL A 188 12.11 -11.12 -5.32
N ALA A 189 12.50 -12.12 -4.55
CA ALA A 189 12.12 -12.21 -3.15
C ALA A 189 13.03 -11.28 -2.31
N LEU A 190 12.47 -10.16 -1.85
CA LEU A 190 13.12 -9.22 -0.93
C LEU A 190 12.59 -9.43 0.50
N PRO A 191 13.41 -9.25 1.55
CA PRO A 191 12.94 -9.30 2.92
C PRO A 191 11.87 -8.23 3.19
N ALA A 192 10.64 -8.65 3.53
CA ALA A 192 9.49 -7.77 3.74
C ALA A 192 9.54 -7.05 5.10
N ARG A 193 9.87 -7.74 6.19
CA ARG A 193 9.83 -7.16 7.55
C ARG A 193 11.06 -6.26 7.84
N ALA A 194 10.78 -4.98 8.12
CA ALA A 194 11.69 -3.96 8.65
C ALA A 194 13.00 -3.66 7.88
N ARG A 195 13.19 -4.22 6.66
CA ARG A 195 14.45 -4.12 5.89
C ARG A 195 15.69 -4.44 6.74
N CYS A 196 15.51 -5.30 7.73
CA CYS A 196 16.47 -5.63 8.78
C CYS A 196 17.21 -6.91 8.38
N VAL A 197 18.52 -6.82 8.18
CA VAL A 197 19.35 -7.93 7.68
C VAL A 197 20.20 -8.47 8.82
N ARG A 198 19.75 -9.59 9.40
CA ARG A 198 20.49 -10.33 10.44
C ARG A 198 21.75 -10.95 9.85
N GLY A 199 22.91 -10.68 10.46
CA GLY A 199 24.22 -11.20 10.00
C GLY A 199 24.88 -10.37 8.89
N GLY A 200 24.30 -9.21 8.55
CA GLY A 200 24.94 -8.22 7.66
C GLY A 200 25.16 -8.67 6.21
N THR A 201 24.55 -9.76 5.77
CA THR A 201 24.61 -10.19 4.36
C THR A 201 23.20 -10.27 3.79
N LEU A 202 22.88 -9.35 2.88
CA LEU A 202 21.63 -9.36 2.15
C LEU A 202 21.68 -10.49 1.12
N THR A 203 20.73 -11.40 1.17
CA THR A 203 20.57 -12.47 0.17
C THR A 203 19.25 -12.25 -0.56
N VAL A 204 19.31 -12.10 -1.88
CA VAL A 204 18.13 -11.90 -2.74
C VAL A 204 18.03 -13.06 -3.72
N LYS A 205 16.88 -13.71 -3.76
CA LYS A 205 16.61 -14.83 -4.68
C LYS A 205 15.87 -14.33 -5.93
N PRO A 206 16.33 -14.70 -7.14
CA PRO A 206 15.63 -14.37 -8.37
C PRO A 206 14.37 -15.25 -8.54
N GLY A 207 13.31 -14.67 -9.11
CA GLY A 207 12.13 -15.39 -9.58
C GLY A 207 12.38 -16.14 -10.90
N LYS A 208 11.42 -16.97 -11.33
CA LYS A 208 11.54 -17.87 -12.49
C LYS A 208 11.80 -17.15 -13.83
N GLN A 209 11.37 -15.89 -13.94
CA GLN A 209 11.46 -15.08 -15.15
C GLN A 209 12.76 -14.24 -15.23
N VAL A 210 13.57 -14.26 -14.18
CA VAL A 210 14.82 -13.49 -14.11
C VAL A 210 15.96 -14.24 -14.79
N ALA A 211 16.59 -13.61 -15.77
CA ALA A 211 17.82 -14.08 -16.40
C ALA A 211 19.06 -13.68 -15.58
N LYS A 212 19.08 -12.46 -15.04
CA LYS A 212 20.18 -11.93 -14.25
C LYS A 212 19.69 -11.03 -13.12
N LEU A 213 20.27 -11.18 -11.94
CA LEU A 213 20.01 -10.38 -10.76
C LEU A 213 21.30 -9.65 -10.35
N GLY A 214 21.23 -8.34 -10.14
CA GLY A 214 22.31 -7.50 -9.66
C GLY A 214 21.94 -6.81 -8.35
N LEU A 215 22.90 -6.72 -7.44
CA LEU A 215 22.82 -5.92 -6.21
C LEU A 215 24.01 -4.98 -6.18
N ALA A 216 23.79 -3.71 -5.85
CA ALA A 216 24.84 -2.71 -5.73
C ALA A 216 24.63 -1.84 -4.48
N ALA A 217 25.71 -1.57 -3.75
CA ALA A 217 25.75 -0.60 -2.65
C ALA A 217 27.02 0.22 -2.74
N GLY A 218 26.90 1.47 -3.22
CA GLY A 218 28.04 2.31 -3.58
C GLY A 218 28.93 1.63 -4.63
N ALA A 219 30.23 1.52 -4.35
CA ALA A 219 31.19 0.85 -5.24
C ALA A 219 31.06 -0.68 -5.29
N ARG A 220 30.35 -1.30 -4.33
CA ARG A 220 30.21 -2.76 -4.31
C ARG A 220 29.10 -3.22 -5.21
N ARG A 221 29.37 -4.24 -6.02
CA ARG A 221 28.41 -4.85 -6.92
C ARG A 221 28.53 -6.37 -6.86
N THR A 222 27.41 -7.05 -6.87
CA THR A 222 27.34 -8.51 -6.95
C THR A 222 26.23 -8.89 -7.91
N SER A 223 26.45 -9.87 -8.77
CA SER A 223 25.41 -10.37 -9.68
C SER A 223 25.31 -11.88 -9.62
N ALA A 224 24.11 -12.38 -9.85
CA ALA A 224 23.82 -13.80 -9.98
C ALA A 224 23.04 -14.06 -11.27
N SER A 225 23.28 -15.23 -11.87
CA SER A 225 22.51 -15.74 -13.01
C SER A 225 21.19 -16.37 -12.54
N ALA A 226 20.31 -16.67 -13.50
CA ALA A 226 19.03 -17.34 -13.27
C ALA A 226 19.13 -18.49 -12.26
N GLY A 227 18.21 -18.50 -11.28
CA GLY A 227 18.10 -19.53 -10.25
C GLY A 227 19.14 -19.43 -9.11
N ARG A 228 20.13 -18.54 -9.18
CA ARG A 228 21.13 -18.35 -8.11
C ARG A 228 20.85 -17.10 -7.29
N ALA A 229 20.96 -17.20 -5.97
CA ALA A 229 20.79 -16.05 -5.08
C ALA A 229 21.99 -15.09 -5.20
N ALA A 230 21.71 -13.79 -5.28
CA ALA A 230 22.73 -12.75 -5.16
C ALA A 230 22.95 -12.42 -3.67
N LYS A 231 24.21 -12.31 -3.24
CA LYS A 231 24.59 -12.05 -1.85
C LYS A 231 25.43 -10.79 -1.77
N LEU A 232 25.02 -9.81 -0.96
CA LEU A 232 25.71 -8.55 -0.77
C LEU A 232 25.96 -8.26 0.72
N LYS A 233 27.23 -8.11 1.11
CA LYS A 233 27.61 -7.79 2.49
C LYS A 233 27.44 -6.29 2.80
N LEU A 234 26.58 -5.98 3.76
CA LEU A 234 26.30 -4.64 4.28
C LEU A 234 27.31 -4.26 5.37
N LYS A 235 28.12 -3.22 5.13
CA LYS A 235 29.10 -2.74 6.13
C LYS A 235 28.52 -1.70 7.08
N ALA A 236 27.68 -0.80 6.57
CA ALA A 236 27.08 0.25 7.36
C ALA A 236 25.80 -0.23 8.05
N ARG A 237 25.47 0.39 9.19
CA ARG A 237 24.23 0.13 9.92
C ARG A 237 23.00 0.41 9.06
N ARG A 238 23.07 1.38 8.14
CA ARG A 238 22.05 1.71 7.14
C ARG A 238 22.74 1.77 5.77
N THR A 239 22.25 1.03 4.79
CA THR A 239 22.85 0.93 3.45
C THR A 239 21.76 1.01 2.40
N GLU A 240 21.90 1.92 1.43
CA GLU A 240 21.09 1.90 0.22
C GLU A 240 21.64 0.85 -0.75
N VAL A 241 20.75 0.00 -1.26
CA VAL A 241 21.06 -1.08 -2.18
C VAL A 241 20.21 -0.91 -3.43
N ALA A 242 20.85 -0.68 -4.57
CA ALA A 242 20.21 -0.76 -5.87
C ALA A 242 20.11 -2.23 -6.29
N VAL A 243 18.90 -2.67 -6.61
CA VAL A 243 18.60 -4.01 -7.09
C VAL A 243 18.23 -3.89 -8.55
N THR A 244 18.96 -4.58 -9.42
CA THR A 244 18.73 -4.61 -10.87
C THR A 244 18.30 -6.01 -11.28
N VAL A 245 17.23 -6.11 -12.05
CA VAL A 245 16.71 -7.36 -12.58
C VAL A 245 16.71 -7.27 -14.10
N THR A 246 17.29 -8.28 -14.74
CA THR A 246 17.17 -8.51 -16.17
C THR A 246 16.31 -9.74 -16.38
N LEU A 247 15.20 -9.58 -17.08
CA LEU A 247 14.27 -10.64 -17.41
C LEU A 247 14.73 -11.42 -18.65
N LYS A 248 14.17 -12.61 -18.85
CA LYS A 248 14.48 -13.48 -20.01
C LYS A 248 14.11 -12.87 -21.36
N ASP A 249 13.15 -11.94 -21.39
CA ASP A 249 12.76 -11.18 -22.58
C ASP A 249 13.72 -10.01 -22.89
N GLY A 250 14.76 -9.81 -22.07
CA GLY A 250 15.73 -8.72 -22.19
C GLY A 250 15.35 -7.44 -21.45
N SER A 251 14.14 -7.36 -20.88
CA SER A 251 13.68 -6.20 -20.13
C SER A 251 14.51 -6.01 -18.85
N VAL A 252 14.83 -4.75 -18.51
CA VAL A 252 15.65 -4.42 -17.33
C VAL A 252 14.89 -3.47 -16.41
N ALA A 253 14.91 -3.78 -15.11
CA ALA A 253 14.36 -2.94 -14.05
C ALA A 253 15.42 -2.68 -12.98
N THR A 254 15.50 -1.46 -12.46
CA THR A 254 16.35 -1.13 -11.31
C THR A 254 15.56 -0.36 -10.27
N GLN A 255 15.72 -0.73 -9.00
CA GLN A 255 15.06 -0.06 -7.88
C GLN A 255 15.96 -0.03 -6.65
N SER A 256 15.99 1.11 -5.96
CA SER A 256 16.74 1.30 -4.73
C SER A 256 15.93 0.91 -3.49
N PHE A 257 16.57 0.20 -2.57
CA PHE A 257 16.03 -0.13 -1.26
C PHE A 257 17.05 0.16 -0.16
N THR A 258 16.64 0.85 0.88
CA THR A 258 17.44 1.03 2.10
C THR A 258 17.28 -0.18 3.01
N TYR A 259 18.40 -0.76 3.46
CA TYR A 259 18.47 -1.83 4.45
C TYR A 259 19.17 -1.39 5.72
N ARG A 260 18.78 -1.96 6.86
CA ARG A 260 19.43 -1.78 8.15
C ARG A 260 20.11 -3.08 8.59
N ARG A 261 21.34 -3.00 9.07
CA ARG A 261 22.00 -4.14 9.71
C ARG A 261 21.44 -4.31 11.11
N CYS A 262 20.95 -5.51 11.35
CA CYS A 262 20.62 -6.09 12.63
C CYS A 262 21.49 -7.35 12.80
#